data_AF-A0A7V5Y5I0-F1
#
_entry.id   AF-A0A7V5Y5I0-F1
#
_cell.length_a   1.000
_cell.length_b   1.000
_cell.length_c   1.000
_cell.angle_alpha   90.00
_cell.angle_beta   90.00
_cell.angle_gamma   90.00
#
_symmetry.space_group_name_H-M   'P 1'
#
loop_
_entity.id
_entity.type
_entity.pdbx_description
1 polymer ?
#
loop_
_entity_poly.entity_id
_entity_poly.type
_entity_poly.pdbx_seq_one_letter_code
_entity_poly.pdbx_strand_id
1 'polypeptide(L)'
;MKRQVLFLSGAILIAAIAFGQRLEGWDVRTDSGTRFDPLIGSGLNSFQWGQLRGQQDVPPRYARHAYIRNIRVIDGGDPFGRVAILWSGWEGNGTDRTEYWIRDGYKAPPVYEAAQVGRTWSSNDLFRIRMWNEQYFSWQPRSVMVSVYAANAPTPTIASYDAPRWTELSSLDLLPNRPGIQVDPGQTPLIDMTVLFGSYTVRRPWVHGLKRVVSLDQYATESRPSPFRDQVRLQASFSTRINGESTPYGGTADHLLDWAPLDNAVDQAIPAYGGSWTIPLTGLPRGSLVSFDMSVAVRHLPFDQNGQPIPPAPRRPVDDLRDSDRVYFDLRGLTYSYSGAISGGGSISDEDAPPVCIAKQSGTLDITLNLQDFGLPYNISVTLAGRALSDDIVEWSTDFYPNLCITVEGVQVKIKRIWGKLTAQLTRQPYFVEPICGRTFNLTAAPFGGDNGNWLNGEFYALCQEFDFTRVNAQVRSINYHATSGIDYEPPDPRLLYQFTRSQWLELILQGDVNGDGCVDDADLLRVLFAFGQSGSNLPEDLDGNGTVDDADLLIALFNFGRCY
;
A
#
# COMPACT_ATOMS: atom_id res chain seq x y z
N MET A 1 -17.96 -25.07 43.30
CA MET A 1 -17.24 -23.87 43.78
C MET A 1 -15.85 -23.86 43.13
N LYS A 2 -15.72 -23.23 41.96
CA LYS A 2 -14.47 -23.08 41.20
C LYS A 2 -13.87 -21.72 41.54
N ARG A 3 -12.64 -21.66 42.08
CA ARG A 3 -11.89 -20.42 42.29
C ARG A 3 -11.22 -20.01 40.97
N GLN A 4 -11.69 -18.91 40.39
CA GLN A 4 -10.98 -18.18 39.33
C GLN A 4 -9.75 -17.51 39.94
N VAL A 5 -8.59 -17.77 39.35
CA VAL A 5 -7.37 -16.97 39.57
C VAL A 5 -7.20 -16.13 38.31
N LEU A 6 -7.50 -14.83 38.42
CA LEU A 6 -7.13 -13.83 37.42
C LEU A 6 -5.60 -13.72 37.42
N PHE A 7 -4.96 -14.19 36.35
CA PHE A 7 -3.62 -13.73 36.00
C PHE A 7 -3.78 -12.44 35.18
N LEU A 8 -3.57 -11.29 35.81
CA LEU A 8 -3.15 -10.07 35.11
C LEU A 8 -1.70 -10.28 34.66
N SER A 9 -1.50 -10.86 33.49
CA SER A 9 -0.25 -10.74 32.76
C SER A 9 -0.23 -9.35 32.11
N GLY A 10 0.48 -8.42 32.75
CA GLY A 10 0.85 -7.14 32.16
C GLY A 10 1.74 -7.39 30.95
N ALA A 11 1.12 -7.49 29.77
CA ALA A 11 1.82 -7.34 28.52
C ALA A 11 2.23 -5.87 28.42
N ILE A 12 3.50 -5.57 28.71
CA ILE A 12 4.13 -4.39 28.13
C ILE A 12 4.27 -4.70 26.65
N LEU A 13 3.21 -4.44 25.89
CA LEU A 13 3.30 -4.22 24.45
C LEU A 13 4.18 -2.99 24.29
N ILE A 14 5.49 -3.19 24.06
CA ILE A 14 6.21 -2.22 23.25
C ILE A 14 5.69 -2.46 21.84
N ALA A 15 4.54 -1.84 21.54
CA ALA A 15 4.12 -1.66 20.17
C ALA A 15 5.24 -0.86 19.50
N ALA A 16 6.08 -1.53 18.73
CA ALA A 16 6.79 -0.89 17.66
C ALA A 16 5.69 -0.39 16.71
N ILE A 17 5.27 0.85 16.91
CA ILE A 17 4.38 1.55 15.99
C ILE A 17 5.22 1.67 14.71
N ALA A 18 5.04 0.77 13.74
CA ALA A 18 5.74 0.95 12.47
C ALA A 18 4.90 1.80 11.52
N PHE A 19 5.63 2.69 10.87
CA PHE A 19 5.16 3.68 9.93
C PHE A 19 5.77 3.30 8.58
N GLY A 20 4.98 3.34 7.50
CA GLY A 20 5.45 2.99 6.16
C GLY A 20 6.52 3.96 5.61
N GLN A 21 6.65 5.14 6.21
CA GLN A 21 7.58 6.19 5.82
C GLN A 21 8.89 6.10 6.61
N ARG A 22 9.99 5.75 5.92
CA ARG A 22 11.29 5.50 6.58
C ARG A 22 12.45 6.14 5.84
N LEU A 23 13.39 6.58 6.65
CA LEU A 23 14.64 7.20 6.28
C LEU A 23 15.82 6.34 6.72
N GLU A 24 16.88 6.41 5.94
CA GLU A 24 18.20 5.85 6.21
C GLU A 24 19.22 6.99 6.20
N GLY A 25 20.17 6.99 7.14
CA GLY A 25 21.23 7.98 7.24
C GLY A 25 22.62 7.34 7.34
N TRP A 26 23.61 7.92 6.68
CA TRP A 26 25.02 7.47 6.75
C TRP A 26 26.01 8.62 6.60
N ASP A 27 27.30 8.31 6.77
CA ASP A 27 28.39 9.28 6.96
C ASP A 27 28.09 10.20 8.15
N VAL A 28 28.20 9.58 9.34
CA VAL A 28 27.77 10.16 10.62
C VAL A 28 28.98 10.44 11.50
N ARG A 29 28.96 11.59 12.15
CA ARG A 29 29.88 11.93 13.25
C ARG A 29 29.08 12.43 14.44
N THR A 30 29.48 12.02 15.63
CA THR A 30 29.00 12.55 16.91
C THR A 30 30.19 12.74 17.85
N ASP A 31 30.50 13.98 18.23
CA ASP A 31 31.47 14.27 19.28
C ASP A 31 30.81 14.11 20.67
N SER A 32 31.60 14.17 21.75
CA SER A 32 31.05 14.11 23.12
C SER A 32 30.00 15.20 23.39
N GLY A 33 28.96 14.87 24.16
CA GLY A 33 27.83 15.77 24.40
C GLY A 33 26.85 15.90 23.24
N THR A 34 27.05 15.14 22.16
CA THR A 34 26.13 15.03 21.01
C THR A 34 25.72 13.59 20.77
N ARG A 35 24.56 13.38 20.16
CA ARG A 35 24.08 12.06 19.72
C ARG A 35 23.01 12.17 18.64
N PHE A 36 22.77 11.07 17.95
CA PHE A 36 21.59 10.88 17.12
C PHE A 36 20.54 10.09 17.91
N ASP A 37 19.30 10.57 17.94
CA ASP A 37 18.16 9.85 18.53
C ASP A 37 17.12 9.52 17.44
N PRO A 38 16.88 8.24 17.12
CA PRO A 38 15.77 7.81 16.28
C PRO A 38 14.48 7.78 17.11
N LEU A 39 13.88 8.95 17.34
CA LEU A 39 12.68 9.13 18.17
C LEU A 39 11.50 8.24 17.73
N ILE A 40 11.41 7.95 16.43
CA ILE A 40 10.60 6.86 15.89
C ILE A 40 11.46 6.09 14.89
N GLY A 41 11.79 4.84 15.21
CA GLY A 41 12.64 3.99 14.39
C GLY A 41 13.48 3.03 15.24
N SER A 42 14.42 2.35 14.58
CA SER A 42 15.35 1.41 15.21
C SER A 42 16.82 1.81 15.08
N GLY A 43 17.13 2.91 14.38
CA GLY A 43 18.51 3.40 14.22
C GLY A 43 18.69 4.26 12.98
N LEU A 44 19.95 4.53 12.62
CA LEU A 44 20.30 5.27 11.39
C LEU A 44 19.86 4.56 10.12
N ASN A 45 19.80 3.23 10.11
CA ASN A 45 19.39 2.45 8.94
C ASN A 45 17.86 2.43 8.74
N SER A 46 17.10 2.92 9.72
CA SER A 46 15.64 2.85 9.72
C SER A 46 15.04 3.77 10.78
N PHE A 47 14.61 4.96 10.36
CA PHE A 47 13.87 5.87 11.22
C PHE A 47 12.84 6.66 10.44
N GLN A 48 11.68 6.92 11.03
CA GLN A 48 10.73 7.91 10.52
C GLN A 48 11.05 9.30 11.08
N TRP A 49 11.41 9.35 12.36
CA TRP A 49 11.71 10.58 13.08
C TRP A 49 13.08 10.46 13.72
N GLY A 50 14.02 11.26 13.23
CA GLY A 50 15.39 11.29 13.71
C GLY A 50 15.81 12.70 14.11
N GLN A 51 16.63 12.81 15.14
CA GLN A 51 17.21 14.08 15.56
C GLN A 51 18.71 13.98 15.82
N LEU A 52 19.45 15.05 15.52
CA LEU A 52 20.75 15.30 16.12
C LEU A 52 20.56 16.25 17.29
N ARG A 53 21.01 15.80 18.46
CA ARG A 53 20.87 16.53 19.72
C ARG A 53 22.25 16.82 20.29
N GLY A 54 22.50 18.07 20.66
CA GLY A 54 23.67 18.49 21.42
C GLY A 54 23.26 19.16 22.72
N GLN A 55 23.79 18.70 23.85
CA GLN A 55 23.66 19.38 25.13
C GLN A 55 24.87 19.09 26.00
N GLN A 56 25.66 20.12 26.29
CA GLN A 56 26.84 19.99 27.14
C GLN A 56 27.30 21.35 27.63
N ASP A 57 27.97 21.37 28.78
CA ASP A 57 28.96 22.41 29.08
C ASP A 57 30.18 22.20 28.18
N VAL A 58 30.37 23.09 27.21
CA VAL A 58 31.47 22.99 26.24
C VAL A 58 32.73 23.62 26.84
N PRO A 59 33.90 22.95 26.80
CA PRO A 59 35.11 23.49 27.38
C PRO A 59 35.64 24.73 26.63
N PRO A 60 36.44 25.59 27.29
CA PRO A 60 36.99 26.80 26.69
C PRO A 60 37.76 26.50 25.40
N ARG A 61 37.48 27.24 24.32
CA ARG A 61 38.14 27.11 23.00
C ARG A 61 37.90 25.76 22.30
N TYR A 62 36.84 25.03 22.65
CA TYR A 62 36.46 23.79 21.98
C TYR A 62 35.14 23.89 21.22
N ALA A 63 35.05 23.09 20.15
CA ALA A 63 33.81 22.82 19.42
C ALA A 63 33.39 21.36 19.63
N ARG A 64 32.08 21.13 19.59
CA ARG A 64 31.47 19.81 19.45
C ARG A 64 30.60 19.80 18.21
N HIS A 65 30.74 18.76 17.41
CA HIS A 65 30.04 18.60 16.16
C HIS A 65 29.22 17.32 16.18
N ALA A 66 28.07 17.37 15.53
CA ALA A 66 27.46 16.17 14.99
C ALA A 66 26.90 16.44 13.61
N TYR A 67 26.97 15.43 12.73
CA TYR A 67 26.36 15.51 11.41
C TYR A 67 25.93 14.15 10.90
N ILE A 68 24.97 14.18 9.97
CA ILE A 68 24.63 13.11 9.05
C ILE A 68 24.66 13.75 7.66
N ARG A 69 25.58 13.32 6.79
CA ARG A 69 25.75 13.95 5.48
C ARG A 69 24.86 13.38 4.40
N ASN A 70 24.35 12.17 4.61
CA ASN A 70 23.49 11.52 3.66
C ASN A 70 22.23 11.02 4.35
N ILE A 71 21.08 11.38 3.81
CA ILE A 71 19.78 10.86 4.24
C ILE A 71 19.03 10.41 2.99
N ARG A 72 18.42 9.23 3.03
CA ARG A 72 17.66 8.64 1.93
C ARG A 72 16.28 8.22 2.40
N VAL A 73 15.27 8.42 1.56
CA VAL A 73 13.96 7.77 1.72
C VAL A 73 14.06 6.33 1.25
N ILE A 74 13.87 5.39 2.16
CA ILE A 74 13.93 3.94 1.86
C ILE A 74 12.54 3.32 1.77
N ASP A 75 11.55 3.96 2.41
CA ASP A 75 10.18 3.47 2.44
C ASP A 75 9.19 4.65 2.47
N GLY A 76 8.04 4.45 1.84
CA GLY A 76 6.94 5.40 1.78
C GLY A 76 5.65 4.63 2.00
N GLY A 77 4.80 5.12 2.90
CA GLY A 77 3.61 4.41 3.31
C GLY A 77 2.37 4.67 2.46
N ASP A 78 2.46 5.46 1.39
CA ASP A 78 1.43 5.47 0.34
C ASP A 78 1.82 4.55 -0.82
N PRO A 79 0.84 4.03 -1.60
CA PRO A 79 1.11 3.08 -2.69
C PRO A 79 2.00 3.60 -3.82
N PHE A 80 2.27 4.91 -3.85
CA PHE A 80 3.08 5.57 -4.88
C PHE A 80 4.49 5.94 -4.39
N GLY A 81 4.86 5.56 -3.16
CA GLY A 81 6.19 5.79 -2.59
C GLY A 81 6.50 7.27 -2.34
N ARG A 82 5.49 8.09 -2.09
CA ARG A 82 5.55 9.52 -1.82
C ARG A 82 5.58 9.81 -0.32
N VAL A 83 6.50 10.67 0.08
CA VAL A 83 6.74 11.02 1.47
C VAL A 83 6.83 12.54 1.60
N ALA A 84 6.14 13.10 2.59
CA ALA A 84 6.30 14.48 3.00
C ALA A 84 7.38 14.55 4.09
N ILE A 85 8.37 15.41 3.91
CA ILE A 85 9.50 15.55 4.83
C ILE A 85 9.45 16.92 5.50
N LEU A 86 9.53 16.94 6.82
CA LEU A 86 9.71 18.16 7.61
C LEU A 86 11.08 18.16 8.29
N TRP A 87 11.90 19.13 7.90
CA TRP A 87 13.14 19.46 8.58
C TRP A 87 12.88 20.63 9.54
N SER A 88 13.43 20.55 10.74
CA SER A 88 13.35 21.65 11.69
C SER A 88 14.60 21.72 12.57
N GLY A 89 14.88 22.90 13.09
CA GLY A 89 16.01 23.14 13.96
C GLY A 89 15.67 24.17 15.03
N TRP A 90 16.40 24.07 16.14
CA TRP A 90 16.32 24.98 17.26
C TRP A 90 17.68 25.13 17.93
N GLU A 91 17.93 26.32 18.47
CA GLU A 91 19.11 26.64 19.27
C GLU A 91 18.71 27.29 20.59
N GLY A 92 19.36 26.88 21.68
CA GLY A 92 19.00 27.39 23.02
C GLY A 92 19.40 28.82 23.30
N ASN A 93 20.53 29.24 22.73
CA ASN A 93 21.13 30.54 23.08
C ASN A 93 21.06 31.57 21.95
N GLY A 94 20.33 31.34 20.85
CA GLY A 94 20.06 32.36 19.81
C GLY A 94 21.27 33.06 19.17
N THR A 95 22.48 32.53 19.40
CA THR A 95 23.78 33.22 19.17
C THR A 95 24.62 32.38 18.21
N ASP A 96 25.58 33.00 17.54
CA ASP A 96 26.59 32.38 16.66
C ASP A 96 27.38 31.22 17.29
N ARG A 97 27.37 31.09 18.62
CA ARG A 97 28.05 30.01 19.36
C ARG A 97 27.28 28.68 19.37
N THR A 98 26.04 28.69 18.94
CA THR A 98 25.19 27.50 18.78
C THR A 98 24.66 27.54 17.35
N GLU A 99 25.02 26.55 16.56
CA GLU A 99 24.80 26.58 15.12
C GLU A 99 24.16 25.28 14.67
N TYR A 100 23.27 25.38 13.69
CA TYR A 100 22.71 24.23 13.03
C TYR A 100 22.51 24.48 11.54
N TRP A 101 22.49 23.38 10.79
CA TRP A 101 22.17 23.35 9.38
C TRP A 101 21.15 22.26 9.12
N ILE A 102 20.13 22.62 8.35
CA ILE A 102 19.15 21.69 7.80
C ILE A 102 19.00 22.01 6.31
N ARG A 103 19.04 20.99 5.46
CA ARG A 103 18.92 21.11 4.00
C ARG A 103 19.78 22.25 3.44
N ASP A 104 21.06 22.26 3.82
CA ASP A 104 22.08 23.20 3.35
C ASP A 104 21.88 24.65 3.80
N GLY A 105 20.82 24.94 4.56
CA GLY A 105 20.55 26.25 5.10
C GLY A 105 21.10 26.43 6.51
N TYR A 106 21.95 27.43 6.69
CA TYR A 106 22.43 27.84 8.01
C TYR A 106 21.30 28.47 8.83
N LYS A 107 21.03 27.91 10.01
CA LYS A 107 19.94 28.33 10.90
C LYS A 107 18.60 28.51 10.17
N ALA A 108 18.35 27.63 9.20
CA ALA A 108 17.20 27.77 8.32
C ALA A 108 15.88 27.63 9.10
N PRO A 109 14.81 28.30 8.63
CA PRO A 109 13.46 28.01 9.09
C PRO A 109 13.07 26.57 8.72
N PRO A 110 12.00 26.02 9.31
CA PRO A 110 11.54 24.68 8.99
C PRO A 110 11.28 24.50 7.49
N VAL A 111 11.89 23.47 6.89
CA VAL A 111 11.76 23.15 5.47
C VAL A 111 10.78 21.99 5.34
N TYR A 112 9.74 22.18 4.54
CA TYR A 112 8.73 21.16 4.27
C TYR A 112 8.71 20.87 2.78
N GLU A 113 9.04 19.64 2.38
CA GLU A 113 9.22 19.27 0.98
C GLU A 113 8.63 17.89 0.64
N ALA A 114 8.34 17.70 -0.64
CA ALA A 114 7.97 16.42 -1.22
C ALA A 114 9.22 15.57 -1.49
N ALA A 115 9.12 14.26 -1.23
CA ALA A 115 10.16 13.30 -1.53
C ALA A 115 9.57 11.97 -2.02
N GLN A 116 10.38 11.16 -2.68
CA GLN A 116 9.97 9.80 -3.06
C GLN A 116 10.96 8.75 -2.56
N VAL A 117 10.49 7.51 -2.42
CA VAL A 117 11.34 6.35 -2.17
C VAL A 117 12.50 6.33 -3.17
N GLY A 118 13.72 6.20 -2.67
CA GLY A 118 14.96 6.30 -3.44
C GLY A 118 15.60 7.68 -3.44
N ARG A 119 14.85 8.75 -3.10
CA ARG A 119 15.40 10.11 -2.99
C ARG A 119 16.50 10.13 -1.93
N THR A 120 17.68 10.60 -2.32
CA THR A 120 18.82 10.80 -1.44
C THR A 120 19.19 12.27 -1.42
N TRP A 121 19.39 12.82 -0.23
CA TRP A 121 20.04 14.10 -0.02
C TRP A 121 21.47 13.85 0.48
N SER A 122 22.43 14.52 -0.13
CA SER A 122 23.86 14.37 0.18
C SER A 122 24.54 15.73 0.23
N SER A 123 25.04 16.13 1.39
CA SER A 123 25.79 17.36 1.58
C SER A 123 26.50 17.42 2.93
N ASN A 124 27.56 18.24 3.03
CA ASN A 124 28.26 18.50 4.28
C ASN A 124 27.40 19.20 5.33
N ASP A 125 26.42 19.99 4.90
CA ASP A 125 25.54 20.81 5.74
C ASP A 125 24.06 20.36 5.64
N LEU A 126 23.83 19.09 5.26
CA LEU A 126 22.49 18.52 5.15
C LEU A 126 21.76 18.50 6.51
N PHE A 127 22.40 17.90 7.51
CA PHE A 127 21.83 17.68 8.83
C PHE A 127 22.97 17.74 9.85
N ARG A 128 23.23 18.93 10.38
CA ARG A 128 24.44 19.23 11.14
C ARG A 128 24.17 20.16 12.32
N ILE A 129 24.88 19.92 13.41
CA ILE A 129 24.93 20.81 14.57
C ILE A 129 26.37 21.11 14.97
N ARG A 130 26.58 22.31 15.53
CA ARG A 130 27.85 22.71 16.14
C ARG A 130 27.59 23.51 17.41
N MET A 131 28.23 23.09 18.50
CA MET A 131 28.28 23.84 19.75
C MET A 131 29.70 24.36 19.93
N TRP A 132 29.85 25.68 19.93
CA TRP A 132 31.14 26.35 20.04
C TRP A 132 31.24 27.12 21.37
N ASN A 133 32.39 27.02 22.01
CA ASN A 133 32.75 27.88 23.13
C ASN A 133 33.99 28.69 22.80
N GLU A 134 33.81 29.99 22.52
CA GLU A 134 34.92 30.92 22.28
C GLU A 134 35.60 31.44 23.55
N GLN A 135 34.98 31.27 24.72
CA GLN A 135 35.52 31.75 25.99
C GLN A 135 36.84 31.05 26.29
N TYR A 136 37.75 31.78 26.96
CA TYR A 136 39.09 31.29 27.26
C TYR A 136 39.18 30.54 28.59
N PHE A 137 38.32 30.86 29.55
CA PHE A 137 38.49 30.41 30.94
C PHE A 137 37.22 29.84 31.58
N SER A 138 36.10 29.83 30.87
CA SER A 138 34.83 29.32 31.40
C SER A 138 34.22 28.28 30.48
N TRP A 139 33.71 27.23 31.11
CA TRP A 139 32.79 26.30 30.46
C TRP A 139 31.50 27.02 30.14
N GLN A 140 30.89 26.67 29.00
CA GLN A 140 29.66 27.34 28.55
C GLN A 140 28.58 26.30 28.25
N PRO A 141 27.41 26.40 28.91
CA PRO A 141 26.29 25.53 28.59
C PRO A 141 25.80 25.84 27.18
N ARG A 142 25.73 24.80 26.34
CA ARG A 142 25.23 24.88 24.97
C ARG A 142 24.18 23.80 24.75
N SER A 143 23.14 24.15 23.98
CA SER A 143 22.11 23.20 23.55
C SER A 143 21.64 23.54 22.15
N VAL A 144 21.53 22.51 21.30
CA VAL A 144 21.10 22.62 19.91
C VAL A 144 20.42 21.34 19.49
N MET A 145 19.44 21.46 18.60
CA MET A 145 18.71 20.32 18.09
C MET A 145 18.30 20.55 16.65
N VAL A 146 18.47 19.54 15.81
CA VAL A 146 17.82 19.45 14.49
C VAL A 146 17.09 18.14 14.38
N SER A 147 15.99 18.15 13.66
CA SER A 147 15.10 17.02 13.46
C SER A 147 14.68 16.92 12.02
N VAL A 148 14.52 15.68 11.56
CA VAL A 148 13.85 15.35 10.31
C VAL A 148 12.73 14.37 10.62
N TYR A 149 11.54 14.65 10.08
CA TYR A 149 10.35 13.83 10.26
C TYR A 149 9.78 13.46 8.89
N ALA A 150 9.59 12.17 8.65
CA ALA A 150 8.91 11.66 7.47
C ALA A 150 7.43 11.39 7.78
N ALA A 151 6.54 11.79 6.89
CA ALA A 151 5.11 11.51 6.94
C ALA A 151 4.62 10.99 5.59
N ASN A 152 3.56 10.19 5.59
CA ASN A 152 2.93 9.77 4.33
C ASN A 152 2.36 10.96 3.57
N ALA A 153 2.52 10.92 2.25
CA ALA A 153 1.71 11.75 1.39
C ALA A 153 0.24 11.32 1.52
N PRO A 154 -0.72 12.26 1.58
CA PRO A 154 -2.12 11.92 1.60
C PRO A 154 -2.53 11.43 0.21
N THR A 155 -3.36 10.40 0.16
CA THR A 155 -3.99 9.91 -1.07
C THR A 155 -5.44 10.39 -1.11
N PRO A 156 -5.93 10.90 -2.25
CA PRO A 156 -7.33 11.24 -2.41
C PRO A 156 -8.25 10.03 -2.20
N THR A 157 -9.40 10.25 -1.58
CA THR A 157 -10.42 9.24 -1.32
C THR A 157 -11.82 9.79 -1.59
N ILE A 158 -12.79 8.94 -1.95
CA ILE A 158 -14.20 9.34 -2.00
C ILE A 158 -14.70 9.56 -0.57
N ALA A 159 -15.03 10.80 -0.20
CA ALA A 159 -15.57 11.12 1.12
C ALA A 159 -17.09 10.88 1.19
N SER A 160 -17.79 11.18 0.10
CA SER A 160 -19.22 10.91 -0.07
C SER A 160 -19.56 10.92 -1.55
N TYR A 161 -20.65 10.25 -1.93
CA TYR A 161 -21.11 10.21 -3.32
C TYR A 161 -22.61 9.92 -3.42
N ASP A 162 -23.22 10.41 -4.49
CA ASP A 162 -24.49 9.91 -4.99
C ASP A 162 -24.20 8.83 -6.04
N ALA A 163 -24.66 7.61 -5.80
CA ALA A 163 -24.39 6.48 -6.69
C ALA A 163 -24.93 6.70 -8.12
N PRO A 164 -24.26 6.18 -9.16
CA PRO A 164 -24.81 6.11 -10.50
C PRO A 164 -26.16 5.40 -10.52
N ARG A 165 -27.08 5.87 -11.36
CA ARG A 165 -28.42 5.30 -11.53
C ARG A 165 -28.82 5.34 -13.00
N TRP A 166 -29.74 4.47 -13.37
CA TRP A 166 -30.35 4.49 -14.70
C TRP A 166 -31.81 3.99 -14.65
N THR A 167 -32.55 4.19 -15.74
CA THR A 167 -33.85 3.54 -15.93
C THR A 167 -33.68 2.02 -15.87
N GLU A 168 -34.43 1.36 -14.98
CA GLU A 168 -34.55 -0.10 -14.97
C GLU A 168 -35.58 -0.54 -16.01
N LEU A 169 -35.22 -1.53 -16.83
CA LEU A 169 -36.10 -1.99 -17.91
C LEU A 169 -36.82 -3.31 -17.57
N SER A 170 -36.52 -3.92 -16.42
CA SER A 170 -37.08 -5.21 -16.03
C SER A 170 -38.61 -5.24 -15.94
N SER A 171 -39.25 -4.08 -15.75
CA SER A 171 -40.73 -3.99 -15.75
C SER A 171 -41.35 -4.03 -17.14
N LEU A 172 -40.55 -3.90 -18.20
CA LEU A 172 -41.01 -4.00 -19.59
C LEU A 172 -40.96 -5.44 -20.11
N ASP A 173 -40.41 -6.36 -19.33
CA ASP A 173 -40.22 -7.73 -19.75
C ASP A 173 -41.56 -8.46 -19.88
N LEU A 174 -41.89 -8.85 -21.11
CA LEU A 174 -43.10 -9.60 -21.42
C LEU A 174 -42.96 -11.10 -21.13
N LEU A 175 -41.73 -11.61 -20.95
CA LEU A 175 -41.45 -13.04 -20.76
C LEU A 175 -40.41 -13.27 -19.65
N PRO A 176 -40.75 -13.03 -18.36
CA PRO A 176 -39.81 -13.03 -17.24
C PRO A 176 -39.10 -14.38 -16.98
N ASN A 177 -39.65 -15.50 -17.47
CA ASN A 177 -39.00 -16.81 -17.40
C ASN A 177 -37.94 -17.04 -18.49
N ARG A 178 -37.82 -16.14 -19.47
CA ARG A 178 -36.82 -16.19 -20.53
C ARG A 178 -35.64 -15.28 -20.16
N PRO A 179 -34.37 -15.68 -20.44
CA PRO A 179 -33.23 -14.81 -20.19
C PRO A 179 -33.30 -13.51 -21.02
N GLY A 180 -33.11 -12.36 -20.37
CA GLY A 180 -33.12 -11.04 -21.02
C GLY A 180 -34.34 -10.23 -20.63
N ILE A 181 -34.69 -9.25 -21.46
CA ILE A 181 -35.91 -8.45 -21.33
C ILE A 181 -36.55 -8.48 -22.71
N GLN A 182 -37.74 -9.07 -22.82
CA GLN A 182 -38.44 -9.17 -24.09
C GLN A 182 -39.44 -8.04 -24.24
N VAL A 183 -39.35 -7.30 -25.35
CA VAL A 183 -40.21 -6.13 -25.63
C VAL A 183 -40.82 -6.28 -27.02
N ASP A 184 -42.12 -5.98 -27.12
CA ASP A 184 -42.82 -5.86 -28.40
C ASP A 184 -42.82 -4.37 -28.85
N PRO A 185 -42.15 -4.01 -29.96
CA PRO A 185 -42.10 -2.63 -30.47
C PRO A 185 -43.47 -2.01 -30.79
N GLY A 186 -44.51 -2.82 -31.01
CA GLY A 186 -45.86 -2.33 -31.27
C GLY A 186 -46.61 -1.95 -30.00
N GLN A 187 -46.20 -2.48 -28.85
CA GLN A 187 -46.69 -2.06 -27.53
C GLN A 187 -45.80 -0.98 -26.92
N THR A 188 -44.47 -1.11 -27.10
CA THR A 188 -43.45 -0.19 -26.59
C THR A 188 -42.59 0.32 -27.75
N PRO A 189 -43.03 1.35 -28.48
CA PRO A 189 -42.34 1.83 -29.68
C PRO A 189 -41.05 2.60 -29.40
N LEU A 190 -40.88 3.07 -28.17
CA LEU A 190 -39.77 3.92 -27.72
C LEU A 190 -39.29 3.45 -26.35
N ILE A 191 -37.99 3.56 -26.10
CA ILE A 191 -37.39 3.37 -24.77
C ILE A 191 -36.79 4.68 -24.30
N ASP A 192 -37.24 5.18 -23.16
CA ASP A 192 -36.70 6.37 -22.52
C ASP A 192 -35.68 5.99 -21.43
N MET A 193 -34.40 6.15 -21.76
CA MET A 193 -33.29 5.92 -20.85
C MET A 193 -32.88 7.21 -20.19
N THR A 194 -33.03 7.32 -18.87
CA THR A 194 -32.42 8.38 -18.06
C THR A 194 -31.26 7.78 -17.29
N VAL A 195 -30.10 8.41 -17.37
CA VAL A 195 -28.87 7.95 -16.73
C VAL A 195 -28.24 9.08 -15.92
N LEU A 196 -27.79 8.74 -14.72
CA LEU A 196 -27.01 9.57 -13.84
C LEU A 196 -25.67 8.85 -13.56
N PHE A 197 -24.54 9.47 -13.86
CA PHE A 197 -23.22 8.94 -13.57
C PHE A 197 -22.79 9.15 -12.10
N GLY A 198 -23.65 9.75 -11.30
CA GLY A 198 -23.41 10.07 -9.90
C GLY A 198 -22.73 11.42 -9.69
N SER A 199 -22.60 11.80 -8.43
CA SER A 199 -21.87 12.98 -7.94
C SER A 199 -20.88 12.53 -6.87
N TYR A 200 -19.74 13.19 -6.73
CA TYR A 200 -18.69 12.72 -5.82
C TYR A 200 -18.06 13.89 -5.08
N THR A 201 -17.91 13.78 -3.76
CA THR A 201 -17.00 14.64 -3.00
C THR A 201 -15.72 13.86 -2.75
N VAL A 202 -14.63 14.37 -3.29
CA VAL A 202 -13.32 13.76 -3.18
C VAL A 202 -12.49 14.54 -2.17
N ARG A 203 -11.95 13.83 -1.20
CA ARG A 203 -11.16 14.38 -0.10
C ARG A 203 -9.69 14.06 -0.27
N ARG A 204 -8.85 15.09 -0.19
CA ARG A 204 -7.40 14.99 0.01
C ARG A 204 -7.06 15.59 1.38
N PRO A 205 -6.83 14.75 2.42
CA PRO A 205 -6.57 15.25 3.76
C PRO A 205 -5.22 16.00 3.82
N TRP A 206 -5.05 16.83 4.85
CA TRP A 206 -3.73 17.39 5.17
C TRP A 206 -2.80 16.30 5.70
N VAL A 207 -1.49 16.54 5.64
CA VAL A 207 -0.50 15.74 6.33
C VAL A 207 -0.54 16.09 7.81
N HIS A 208 -0.96 15.12 8.64
CA HIS A 208 -1.10 15.28 10.08
C HIS A 208 0.12 14.74 10.83
N GLY A 209 0.29 15.20 12.09
CA GLY A 209 1.26 14.61 13.01
C GLY A 209 2.71 15.01 12.77
N LEU A 210 2.97 16.01 11.91
CA LEU A 210 4.32 16.51 11.64
C LEU A 210 4.95 17.03 12.93
N LYS A 211 6.20 16.62 13.21
CA LYS A 211 6.93 17.00 14.42
C LYS A 211 7.95 18.09 14.11
N ARG A 212 7.75 19.27 14.71
CA ARG A 212 8.67 20.40 14.60
C ARG A 212 9.36 20.64 15.94
N VAL A 213 10.68 20.72 15.94
CA VAL A 213 11.44 21.10 17.14
C VAL A 213 11.15 22.56 17.49
N VAL A 214 10.85 22.81 18.77
CA VAL A 214 10.59 24.18 19.29
C VAL A 214 11.47 24.54 20.47
N SER A 215 11.94 23.55 21.24
CA SER A 215 12.98 23.74 22.23
C SER A 215 13.73 22.43 22.50
N LEU A 216 14.72 22.44 23.40
CA LEU A 216 15.44 21.23 23.80
C LEU A 216 14.45 20.17 24.31
N ASP A 217 14.38 19.05 23.59
CA ASP A 217 13.49 17.93 23.89
C ASP A 217 11.99 18.29 23.91
N GLN A 218 11.60 19.41 23.27
CA GLN A 218 10.19 19.79 23.09
C GLN A 218 9.84 20.00 21.62
N TYR A 219 8.65 19.51 21.25
CA TYR A 219 8.20 19.46 19.86
C TYR A 219 6.76 19.94 19.73
N ALA A 220 6.51 20.78 18.73
CA ALA A 220 5.16 21.09 18.27
C ALA A 220 4.69 20.01 17.31
N THR A 221 3.41 19.64 17.41
CA THR A 221 2.74 18.80 16.42
C THR A 221 1.89 19.70 15.53
N GLU A 222 2.06 19.60 14.22
CA GLU A 222 1.37 20.45 13.25
C GLU A 222 0.79 19.64 12.09
N SER A 223 -0.14 20.25 11.37
CA SER A 223 -0.71 19.72 10.14
C SER A 223 -0.41 20.69 9.00
N ARG A 224 -0.04 20.16 7.83
CA ARG A 224 0.27 20.98 6.65
C ARG A 224 -0.42 20.38 5.41
N PRO A 225 -0.79 21.20 4.42
CA PRO A 225 -1.22 20.72 3.12
C PRO A 225 -0.22 19.73 2.49
N SER A 226 -0.68 18.88 1.57
CA SER A 226 0.20 17.97 0.81
C SER A 226 1.23 18.78 0.00
N PRO A 227 2.52 18.42 0.02
CA PRO A 227 3.51 19.03 -0.86
C PRO A 227 3.46 18.47 -2.29
N PHE A 228 2.58 17.49 -2.56
CA PHE A 228 2.40 16.89 -3.87
C PHE A 228 1.26 17.54 -4.65
N ARG A 229 1.37 17.50 -5.97
CA ARG A 229 0.24 17.66 -6.88
C ARG A 229 -0.56 16.36 -6.92
N ASP A 230 -1.87 16.45 -6.95
CA ASP A 230 -2.76 15.30 -7.13
C ASP A 230 -3.88 15.68 -8.09
N GLN A 231 -4.27 14.74 -8.94
CA GLN A 231 -5.45 14.88 -9.78
C GLN A 231 -6.42 13.74 -9.54
N VAL A 232 -7.71 14.02 -9.68
CA VAL A 232 -8.73 12.97 -9.69
C VAL A 232 -9.65 13.20 -10.88
N ARG A 233 -9.81 12.17 -11.70
CA ARG A 233 -10.58 12.24 -12.94
C ARG A 233 -11.76 11.29 -12.89
N LEU A 234 -12.96 11.82 -13.10
CA LEU A 234 -14.14 11.06 -13.48
C LEU A 234 -14.07 10.78 -14.97
N GLN A 235 -14.28 9.53 -15.37
CA GLN A 235 -14.56 9.14 -16.74
C GLN A 235 -15.79 8.23 -16.73
N ALA A 236 -16.83 8.64 -17.43
CA ALA A 236 -18.08 7.92 -17.50
C ALA A 236 -18.59 7.85 -18.93
N SER A 237 -19.29 6.76 -19.26
CA SER A 237 -19.92 6.54 -20.56
C SER A 237 -21.19 5.74 -20.39
N PHE A 238 -22.22 6.12 -21.14
CA PHE A 238 -23.38 5.31 -21.45
C PHE A 238 -23.43 5.15 -22.97
N SER A 239 -23.55 3.91 -23.44
CA SER A 239 -23.66 3.61 -24.86
C SER A 239 -24.78 2.62 -25.11
N THR A 240 -25.56 2.88 -26.16
CA THR A 240 -26.54 1.94 -26.69
C THR A 240 -26.01 1.31 -27.97
N ARG A 241 -26.17 0.00 -28.13
CA ARG A 241 -25.86 -0.73 -29.36
C ARG A 241 -27.07 -1.48 -29.86
N ILE A 242 -27.24 -1.57 -31.18
CA ILE A 242 -28.28 -2.37 -31.82
C ILE A 242 -27.60 -3.44 -32.64
N ASN A 243 -27.86 -4.71 -32.34
CA ASN A 243 -27.21 -5.87 -32.96
C ASN A 243 -25.67 -5.80 -32.91
N GLY A 244 -25.15 -5.22 -31.82
CA GLY A 244 -23.72 -5.01 -31.59
C GLY A 244 -23.13 -3.73 -32.22
N GLU A 245 -23.89 -3.03 -33.07
CA GLU A 245 -23.46 -1.78 -33.71
C GLU A 245 -23.73 -0.57 -32.81
N SER A 246 -22.76 0.33 -32.68
CA SER A 246 -22.89 1.54 -31.87
C SER A 246 -23.93 2.51 -32.44
N THR A 247 -24.74 3.10 -31.57
CA THR A 247 -25.74 4.11 -31.91
C THR A 247 -25.35 5.50 -31.39
N PRO A 248 -26.00 6.59 -31.85
CA PRO A 248 -25.83 7.91 -31.25
C PRO A 248 -26.52 8.06 -29.87
N TYR A 249 -27.30 7.07 -29.43
CA TYR A 249 -28.00 7.11 -28.14
C TYR A 249 -27.04 6.77 -27.01
N GLY A 250 -26.39 7.80 -26.49
CA GLY A 250 -25.39 7.67 -25.46
C GLY A 250 -24.75 9.00 -25.12
N GLY A 251 -23.89 8.96 -24.13
CA GLY A 251 -23.13 10.13 -23.72
C GLY A 251 -21.96 9.76 -22.84
N THR A 252 -21.02 10.70 -22.73
CA THR A 252 -19.83 10.55 -21.90
C THR A 252 -19.70 11.75 -20.99
N ALA A 253 -19.12 11.55 -19.81
CA ALA A 253 -18.72 12.62 -18.92
C ALA A 253 -17.24 12.47 -18.55
N ASP A 254 -16.54 13.59 -18.53
CA ASP A 254 -15.15 13.69 -18.10
C ASP A 254 -15.01 14.92 -17.21
N HIS A 255 -14.47 14.73 -16.00
CA HIS A 255 -14.26 15.82 -15.06
C HIS A 255 -12.94 15.63 -14.34
N LEU A 256 -12.14 16.68 -14.28
CA LEU A 256 -10.82 16.67 -13.64
C LEU A 256 -10.81 17.61 -12.44
N LEU A 257 -10.52 17.06 -11.27
CA LEU A 257 -10.10 17.79 -10.08
C LEU A 257 -8.57 17.88 -10.08
N ASP A 258 -8.04 19.06 -9.81
CA ASP A 258 -6.59 19.31 -9.71
C ASP A 258 -6.31 19.99 -8.38
N TRP A 259 -5.42 19.40 -7.60
CA TRP A 259 -4.85 20.03 -6.43
C TRP A 259 -3.39 20.38 -6.68
N ALA A 260 -3.07 21.66 -6.57
CA ALA A 260 -1.69 22.12 -6.61
C ALA A 260 -0.91 21.66 -5.36
N PRO A 261 0.44 21.62 -5.43
CA PRO A 261 1.28 21.50 -4.25
C PRO A 261 0.93 22.59 -3.22
N LEU A 262 0.82 22.17 -1.96
CA LEU A 262 0.48 23.00 -0.82
C LEU A 262 -0.91 23.68 -0.86
N ASP A 263 -1.81 23.20 -1.72
CA ASP A 263 -3.19 23.65 -1.75
C ASP A 263 -3.94 23.27 -0.46
N ASN A 264 -4.53 24.28 0.19
CA ASN A 264 -5.26 24.16 1.44
C ASN A 264 -6.63 23.47 1.29
N ALA A 265 -7.19 23.38 0.08
CA ALA A 265 -8.48 22.75 -0.17
C ALA A 265 -8.44 21.25 0.16
N VAL A 266 -9.23 20.84 1.15
CA VAL A 266 -9.33 19.44 1.57
C VAL A 266 -10.33 18.67 0.70
N ASP A 267 -11.50 19.26 0.45
CA ASP A 267 -12.57 18.63 -0.32
C ASP A 267 -12.80 19.38 -1.64
N GLN A 268 -12.96 18.63 -2.72
CA GLN A 268 -13.42 19.14 -4.01
C GLN A 268 -14.57 18.24 -4.52
N ALA A 269 -15.51 18.82 -5.26
CA ALA A 269 -16.71 18.12 -5.72
C ALA A 269 -16.69 17.93 -7.23
N ILE A 270 -17.00 16.71 -7.65
CA ILE A 270 -17.38 16.36 -9.01
C ILE A 270 -18.91 16.47 -9.09
N PRO A 271 -19.46 17.36 -9.93
CA PRO A 271 -20.89 17.55 -10.03
C PRO A 271 -21.59 16.33 -10.63
N ALA A 272 -22.92 16.28 -10.51
CA ALA A 272 -23.71 15.25 -11.14
C ALA A 272 -23.67 15.39 -12.67
N TYR A 273 -23.31 14.31 -13.36
CA TYR A 273 -23.42 14.17 -14.80
C TYR A 273 -24.50 13.15 -15.15
N GLY A 274 -25.11 13.31 -16.32
CA GLY A 274 -26.17 12.42 -16.77
C GLY A 274 -26.80 12.89 -18.08
N GLY A 275 -27.81 12.17 -18.51
CA GLY A 275 -28.56 12.49 -19.72
C GLY A 275 -29.81 11.62 -19.83
N SER A 276 -30.69 12.02 -20.73
CA SER A 276 -31.85 11.23 -21.13
C SER A 276 -31.84 11.04 -22.64
N TRP A 277 -32.11 9.83 -23.09
CA TRP A 277 -32.18 9.47 -24.50
C TRP A 277 -33.46 8.68 -24.77
N THR A 278 -34.09 8.98 -25.90
CA THR A 278 -35.24 8.24 -26.42
C THR A 278 -34.77 7.39 -27.59
N ILE A 279 -34.86 6.07 -27.44
CA ILE A 279 -34.40 5.09 -28.42
C ILE A 279 -35.62 4.54 -29.16
N PRO A 280 -35.76 4.77 -30.48
CA PRO A 280 -36.84 4.20 -31.26
C PRO A 280 -36.60 2.71 -31.49
N LEU A 281 -37.62 1.90 -31.19
CA LEU A 281 -37.63 0.46 -31.48
C LEU A 281 -38.37 0.14 -32.78
N THR A 282 -39.18 1.09 -33.29
CA THR A 282 -39.94 0.90 -34.52
C THR A 282 -39.05 0.80 -35.74
N GLY A 283 -39.38 -0.13 -36.64
CA GLY A 283 -38.61 -0.40 -37.86
C GLY A 283 -37.37 -1.27 -37.65
N LEU A 284 -37.08 -1.71 -36.41
CA LEU A 284 -36.07 -2.72 -36.16
C LEU A 284 -36.64 -4.13 -36.41
N PRO A 285 -35.86 -5.04 -37.02
CA PRO A 285 -36.30 -6.42 -37.23
C PRO A 285 -36.57 -7.15 -35.92
N ARG A 286 -37.48 -8.13 -35.96
CA ARG A 286 -37.64 -9.10 -34.87
C ARG A 286 -36.31 -9.81 -34.56
N GLY A 287 -36.10 -10.11 -33.28
CA GLY A 287 -34.89 -10.74 -32.78
C GLY A 287 -33.72 -9.76 -32.66
N SER A 288 -33.90 -8.48 -32.99
CA SER A 288 -32.88 -7.48 -32.74
C SER A 288 -32.58 -7.38 -31.25
N LEU A 289 -31.29 -7.31 -30.92
CA LEU A 289 -30.80 -7.12 -29.57
C LEU A 289 -30.37 -5.67 -29.40
N VAL A 290 -31.00 -4.95 -28.46
CA VAL A 290 -30.56 -3.60 -28.10
C VAL A 290 -29.87 -3.68 -26.75
N SER A 291 -28.57 -3.41 -26.73
CA SER A 291 -27.77 -3.44 -25.49
C SER A 291 -27.51 -2.02 -24.99
N PHE A 292 -27.53 -1.87 -23.68
CA PHE A 292 -27.24 -0.63 -22.97
C PHE A 292 -26.10 -0.90 -22.01
N ASP A 293 -25.02 -0.15 -22.15
CA ASP A 293 -23.80 -0.34 -21.37
C ASP A 293 -23.44 0.98 -20.69
N MET A 294 -23.36 0.96 -19.35
CA MET A 294 -22.87 2.06 -18.54
C MET A 294 -21.56 1.68 -17.85
N SER A 295 -20.58 2.58 -17.91
CA SER A 295 -19.33 2.49 -17.18
C SER A 295 -19.01 3.83 -16.55
N VAL A 296 -18.65 3.82 -15.27
CA VAL A 296 -18.25 4.99 -14.49
C VAL A 296 -16.99 4.61 -13.73
N ALA A 297 -15.95 5.43 -13.83
CA ALA A 297 -14.72 5.27 -13.08
C ALA A 297 -14.24 6.63 -12.54
N VAL A 298 -13.86 6.66 -11.27
CA VAL A 298 -13.16 7.79 -10.66
C VAL A 298 -11.75 7.34 -10.32
N ARG A 299 -10.75 8.00 -10.90
CA ARG A 299 -9.34 7.60 -10.79
C ARG A 299 -8.47 8.72 -10.25
N HIS A 300 -7.60 8.39 -9.29
CA HIS A 300 -6.49 9.21 -8.84
C HIS A 300 -5.32 9.14 -9.83
N LEU A 301 -4.80 10.30 -10.17
CA LEU A 301 -3.64 10.51 -11.02
C LEU A 301 -2.55 11.16 -10.16
N PRO A 302 -1.68 10.35 -9.52
CA PRO A 302 -0.62 10.85 -8.64
C PRO A 302 0.52 11.51 -9.41
N PHE A 303 1.19 12.47 -8.78
CA PHE A 303 2.41 13.10 -9.31
C PHE A 303 3.60 12.87 -8.37
N ASP A 304 4.80 12.88 -8.95
CA ASP A 304 6.06 12.74 -8.25
C ASP A 304 6.51 14.04 -7.57
N GLN A 305 7.66 13.99 -6.88
CA GLN A 305 8.25 15.14 -6.20
C GLN A 305 8.63 16.31 -7.14
N ASN A 306 8.73 16.06 -8.45
CA ASN A 306 9.06 17.05 -9.49
C ASN A 306 7.81 17.52 -10.26
N GLY A 307 6.61 17.06 -9.88
CA GLY A 307 5.37 17.39 -10.57
C GLY A 307 5.15 16.65 -11.89
N GLN A 308 5.79 15.50 -12.09
CA GLN A 308 5.54 14.60 -13.23
C GLN A 308 4.49 13.53 -12.86
N PRO A 309 3.57 13.18 -13.78
CA PRO A 309 2.61 12.10 -13.52
C PRO A 309 3.32 10.78 -13.23
N ILE A 310 2.89 10.06 -12.20
CA ILE A 310 3.38 8.71 -11.89
C ILE A 310 2.54 7.71 -12.69
N PRO A 311 3.09 7.10 -13.75
CA PRO A 311 2.34 6.16 -14.58
C PRO A 311 1.90 4.95 -13.74
N PRO A 312 0.86 4.21 -14.17
CA PRO A 312 0.54 2.92 -13.58
C PRO A 312 1.76 2.01 -13.68
N ALA A 313 2.47 1.87 -12.56
CA ALA A 313 3.60 0.97 -12.49
C ALA A 313 3.06 -0.46 -12.44
N PRO A 314 3.64 -1.41 -13.18
CA PRO A 314 3.38 -2.81 -12.90
C PRO A 314 3.78 -3.04 -11.45
N ARG A 315 2.90 -3.70 -10.69
CA ARG A 315 3.21 -4.12 -9.33
C ARG A 315 4.51 -4.91 -9.36
N ARG A 316 5.48 -4.61 -8.51
CA ARG A 316 6.81 -5.26 -8.52
C ARG A 316 6.87 -6.40 -7.50
N PRO A 317 7.74 -7.41 -7.67
CA PRO A 317 7.97 -8.43 -6.65
C PRO A 317 8.27 -7.86 -5.26
N VAL A 318 9.04 -6.77 -5.16
CA VAL A 318 9.29 -6.10 -3.87
C VAL A 318 8.03 -5.51 -3.24
N ASP A 319 7.02 -5.13 -4.02
CA ASP A 319 5.75 -4.59 -3.50
C ASP A 319 4.88 -5.73 -2.92
N ASP A 320 4.89 -6.91 -3.55
CA ASP A 320 4.21 -8.11 -3.02
C ASP A 320 4.82 -8.55 -1.67
N LEU A 321 6.16 -8.54 -1.57
CA LEU A 321 6.85 -8.82 -0.31
C LEU A 321 6.52 -7.76 0.75
N ARG A 322 6.44 -6.48 0.35
CA ARG A 322 6.12 -5.37 1.25
C ARG A 322 4.73 -5.49 1.84
N ASP A 323 3.76 -5.91 1.05
CA ASP A 323 2.37 -6.06 1.51
C ASP A 323 2.15 -7.34 2.31
N SER A 324 3.05 -8.32 2.20
CA SER A 324 2.98 -9.56 2.97
C SER A 324 3.09 -9.35 4.49
N ASP A 325 2.36 -10.17 5.25
CA ASP A 325 2.35 -10.20 6.71
C ASP A 325 3.33 -11.23 7.31
N ARG A 326 3.94 -12.10 6.48
CA ARG A 326 4.86 -13.14 6.95
C ARG A 326 5.91 -13.49 5.90
N VAL A 327 7.04 -13.99 6.38
CA VAL A 327 8.10 -14.56 5.55
C VAL A 327 8.42 -15.94 6.08
N TYR A 328 8.25 -16.97 5.24
CA TYR A 328 8.86 -18.26 5.49
C TYR A 328 10.36 -18.15 5.21
N PHE A 329 11.18 -18.62 6.13
CA PHE A 329 12.63 -18.55 6.01
C PHE A 329 13.26 -19.86 6.47
N ASP A 330 14.19 -20.34 5.66
CA ASP A 330 14.77 -21.66 5.76
C ASP A 330 16.28 -21.57 5.53
N LEU A 331 17.05 -21.69 6.62
CA LEU A 331 18.50 -21.54 6.57
C LEU A 331 19.14 -22.87 6.15
N ARG A 332 19.51 -22.95 4.87
CA ARG A 332 20.12 -24.15 4.27
C ARG A 332 21.58 -24.35 4.66
N GLY A 333 22.25 -23.29 5.10
CA GLY A 333 23.56 -23.40 5.75
C GLY A 333 24.35 -22.10 5.78
N LEU A 334 25.39 -22.08 6.62
CA LEU A 334 26.35 -20.98 6.70
C LEU A 334 27.69 -21.45 7.27
N THR A 335 28.70 -20.59 7.16
CA THR A 335 30.01 -20.76 7.82
C THR A 335 30.26 -19.59 8.76
N TYR A 336 30.83 -19.86 9.93
CA TYR A 336 31.19 -18.82 10.90
C TYR A 336 32.62 -19.01 11.40
N SER A 337 33.26 -17.90 11.74
CA SER A 337 34.55 -17.89 12.42
C SER A 337 34.61 -16.72 13.40
N TYR A 338 35.40 -16.87 14.45
CA TYR A 338 35.64 -15.83 15.44
C TYR A 338 37.11 -15.79 15.83
N SER A 339 37.59 -14.61 16.22
CA SER A 339 38.99 -14.37 16.57
C SER A 339 39.13 -13.21 17.57
N GLY A 340 40.24 -13.18 18.31
CA GLY A 340 40.53 -12.19 19.35
C GLY A 340 40.95 -12.88 20.64
N ALA A 341 40.27 -12.58 21.74
CA ALA A 341 40.49 -13.22 23.04
C ALA A 341 40.34 -14.75 22.99
N ILE A 342 39.44 -15.23 22.12
CA ILE A 342 39.28 -16.63 21.73
C ILE A 342 39.16 -16.71 20.22
N SER A 343 39.53 -17.86 19.64
CA SER A 343 39.48 -18.08 18.20
C SER A 343 38.91 -19.46 17.87
N GLY A 344 38.15 -19.56 16.78
CA GLY A 344 37.52 -20.79 16.33
C GLY A 344 36.57 -20.56 15.16
N GLY A 345 35.81 -21.57 14.79
CA GLY A 345 34.83 -21.49 13.71
C GLY A 345 34.13 -22.82 13.47
N GLY A 346 33.19 -22.81 12.53
CA GLY A 346 32.37 -23.97 12.18
C GLY A 346 31.41 -23.66 11.04
N SER A 347 30.48 -24.58 10.81
CA SER A 347 29.39 -24.45 9.85
C SER A 347 28.08 -24.90 10.46
N ILE A 348 26.98 -24.34 9.96
CA ILE A 348 25.61 -24.77 10.26
C ILE A 348 25.04 -25.36 8.98
N SER A 349 24.44 -26.54 9.07
CA SER A 349 23.72 -27.20 7.98
C SER A 349 22.21 -26.97 8.09
N ASP A 350 21.47 -27.34 7.06
CA ASP A 350 20.01 -27.30 7.02
C ASP A 350 19.36 -28.08 8.18
N GLU A 351 19.93 -29.22 8.55
CA GLU A 351 19.42 -30.05 9.65
C GLU A 351 19.58 -29.40 11.03
N ASP A 352 20.54 -28.49 11.16
CA ASP A 352 20.84 -27.78 12.41
C ASP A 352 19.91 -26.58 12.62
N ALA A 353 19.20 -26.12 11.59
CA ALA A 353 18.40 -24.90 11.60
C ALA A 353 17.00 -25.13 11.00
N PRO A 354 15.98 -25.46 11.82
CA PRO A 354 14.64 -25.70 11.30
C PRO A 354 14.06 -24.45 10.64
N PRO A 355 13.22 -24.62 9.59
CA PRO A 355 12.57 -23.50 8.94
C PRO A 355 11.55 -22.82 9.86
N VAL A 356 11.42 -21.51 9.71
CA VAL A 356 10.59 -20.66 10.57
C VAL A 356 9.65 -19.80 9.73
N CYS A 357 8.46 -19.54 10.27
CA CYS A 357 7.56 -18.53 9.70
C CYS A 357 7.65 -17.23 10.51
N ILE A 358 8.42 -16.28 10.00
CA ILE A 358 8.68 -14.99 10.61
C ILE A 358 7.48 -14.07 10.39
N ALA A 359 6.98 -13.47 11.48
CA ALA A 359 6.01 -12.40 11.37
C ALA A 359 6.67 -11.16 10.77
N LYS A 360 6.01 -10.56 9.79
CA LYS A 360 6.44 -9.34 9.13
C LYS A 360 5.33 -8.31 9.22
N GLN A 361 5.70 -7.05 9.38
CA GLN A 361 4.70 -6.00 9.29
C GLN A 361 4.36 -5.72 7.81
N SER A 362 3.07 -5.77 7.48
CA SER A 362 2.58 -5.34 6.17
C SER A 362 2.85 -3.84 5.96
N GLY A 363 3.23 -3.47 4.74
CA GLY A 363 3.61 -2.10 4.37
C GLY A 363 5.07 -1.73 4.61
N THR A 364 5.91 -2.64 5.12
CA THR A 364 7.37 -2.44 5.24
C THR A 364 8.13 -3.57 4.55
N LEU A 365 9.43 -3.41 4.29
CA LEU A 365 10.29 -4.53 3.90
C LEU A 365 11.02 -5.17 5.08
N ASP A 366 10.79 -4.69 6.29
CA ASP A 366 11.54 -5.16 7.47
C ASP A 366 11.14 -6.56 7.88
N ILE A 367 12.13 -7.32 8.32
CA ILE A 367 11.91 -8.61 8.95
C ILE A 367 12.50 -8.55 10.36
N THR A 368 11.76 -9.06 11.34
CA THR A 368 12.25 -9.13 12.72
C THR A 368 12.48 -10.59 13.08
N LEU A 369 13.73 -10.93 13.37
CA LEU A 369 14.13 -12.26 13.76
C LEU A 369 14.16 -12.33 15.28
N ASN A 370 13.39 -13.22 15.90
CA ASN A 370 13.64 -13.59 17.29
C ASN A 370 14.58 -14.79 17.32
N LEU A 371 15.70 -14.66 18.04
CA LEU A 371 16.66 -15.76 18.15
C LEU A 371 16.04 -17.02 18.79
N GLN A 372 14.99 -16.91 19.60
CA GLN A 372 14.27 -18.08 20.14
C GLN A 372 13.56 -18.90 19.07
N ASP A 373 13.11 -18.27 18.00
CA ASP A 373 12.37 -18.96 16.93
C ASP A 373 13.29 -19.96 16.19
N PHE A 374 14.61 -19.72 16.24
CA PHE A 374 15.65 -20.61 15.70
C PHE A 374 16.17 -21.62 16.73
N GLY A 375 15.44 -21.84 17.83
CA GLY A 375 15.82 -22.81 18.87
C GLY A 375 16.93 -22.34 19.82
N LEU A 376 17.31 -21.06 19.80
CA LEU A 376 18.32 -20.51 20.72
C LEU A 376 17.68 -20.12 22.05
N PRO A 377 18.39 -20.22 23.20
CA PRO A 377 17.81 -19.99 24.52
C PRO A 377 17.59 -18.49 24.86
N TYR A 378 17.75 -17.57 23.90
CA TYR A 378 17.78 -16.12 24.14
C TYR A 378 16.63 -15.40 23.45
N ASN A 379 15.80 -14.69 24.24
CA ASN A 379 14.74 -13.82 23.73
C ASN A 379 15.31 -12.48 23.25
N ILE A 380 15.97 -12.49 22.10
CA ILE A 380 16.57 -11.31 21.48
C ILE A 380 15.94 -11.15 20.10
N SER A 381 15.25 -10.04 19.90
CA SER A 381 14.73 -9.66 18.59
C SER A 381 15.72 -8.77 17.85
N VAL A 382 16.05 -9.13 16.62
CA VAL A 382 16.87 -8.34 15.71
C VAL A 382 16.01 -7.96 14.52
N THR A 383 15.73 -6.67 14.38
CA THR A 383 15.08 -6.15 13.17
C THR A 383 16.15 -5.92 12.10
N LEU A 384 15.95 -6.55 10.95
CA LEU A 384 16.69 -6.27 9.73
C LEU A 384 15.89 -5.26 8.91
N ALA A 385 16.50 -4.11 8.67
CA ALA A 385 15.95 -3.05 7.85
C ALA A 385 15.98 -3.46 6.37
N GLY A 386 14.80 -3.64 5.77
CA GLY A 386 14.64 -4.00 4.36
C GLY A 386 14.67 -2.78 3.45
N ARG A 387 15.37 -2.92 2.32
CA ARG A 387 15.52 -1.91 1.27
C ARG A 387 15.44 -2.58 -0.09
N ALA A 388 14.63 -2.04 -0.99
CA ALA A 388 14.64 -2.44 -2.40
C ALA A 388 15.88 -1.87 -3.11
N LEU A 389 16.67 -2.74 -3.74
CA LEU A 389 17.79 -2.36 -4.61
C LEU A 389 17.36 -2.25 -6.07
N SER A 390 16.41 -3.08 -6.50
CA SER A 390 15.71 -3.07 -7.78
C SER A 390 14.26 -3.52 -7.59
N ASP A 391 13.52 -3.75 -8.68
CA ASP A 391 12.15 -4.26 -8.64
C ASP A 391 12.03 -5.68 -8.06
N ASP A 392 13.11 -6.45 -8.15
CA ASP A 392 13.19 -7.86 -7.76
C ASP A 392 14.31 -8.16 -6.76
N ILE A 393 15.12 -7.17 -6.32
CA ILE A 393 16.19 -7.39 -5.34
C ILE A 393 15.91 -6.61 -4.07
N VAL A 394 15.92 -7.31 -2.94
CA VAL A 394 15.80 -6.73 -1.59
C VAL A 394 17.07 -6.99 -0.79
N GLU A 395 17.52 -5.98 -0.05
CA GLU A 395 18.59 -6.07 0.93
C GLU A 395 18.02 -5.81 2.32
N TRP A 396 18.29 -6.71 3.25
CA TRP A 396 17.99 -6.59 4.66
C TRP A 396 19.27 -6.36 5.42
N SER A 397 19.43 -5.19 6.04
CA SER A 397 20.63 -4.84 6.79
C SER A 397 20.34 -4.57 8.25
N THR A 398 21.33 -4.75 9.11
CA THR A 398 21.22 -4.38 10.53
C THR A 398 22.54 -3.81 11.02
N ASP A 399 22.45 -2.90 11.99
CA ASP A 399 23.57 -2.43 12.79
C ASP A 399 23.04 -2.14 14.19
N PHE A 400 23.05 -3.17 15.02
CA PHE A 400 22.36 -3.22 16.29
C PHE A 400 23.38 -3.32 17.43
N TYR A 401 23.19 -2.51 18.48
CA TYR A 401 24.06 -2.45 19.67
C TYR A 401 23.32 -2.92 20.92
N PRO A 402 23.13 -4.24 21.11
CA PRO A 402 22.35 -4.76 22.24
C PRO A 402 22.97 -4.39 23.59
N ASN A 403 24.30 -4.25 23.66
CA ASN A 403 25.05 -4.03 24.90
C ASN A 403 24.62 -5.01 26.03
N LEU A 404 24.30 -6.25 25.66
CA LEU A 404 23.68 -7.24 26.54
C LEU A 404 24.71 -8.26 27.00
N CYS A 405 24.70 -8.59 28.29
CA CYS A 405 25.47 -9.73 28.80
C CYS A 405 24.58 -10.97 28.86
N ILE A 406 25.05 -12.05 28.23
CA ILE A 406 24.38 -13.35 28.20
C ILE A 406 25.29 -14.41 28.81
N THR A 407 24.68 -15.50 29.28
CA THR A 407 25.43 -16.67 29.76
C THR A 407 25.54 -17.67 28.63
N VAL A 408 26.76 -18.05 28.25
CA VAL A 408 27.06 -19.09 27.26
C VAL A 408 27.93 -20.13 27.96
N GLU A 409 27.44 -21.37 28.07
CA GLU A 409 28.16 -22.48 28.73
C GLU A 409 28.74 -22.13 30.13
N GLY A 410 28.02 -21.29 30.88
CA GLY A 410 28.43 -20.84 32.22
C GLY A 410 29.36 -19.62 32.26
N VAL A 411 29.75 -19.06 31.12
CA VAL A 411 30.57 -17.85 31.01
C VAL A 411 29.70 -16.64 30.63
N GLN A 412 29.96 -15.48 31.25
CA GLN A 412 29.29 -14.22 30.93
C GLN A 412 29.94 -13.56 29.72
N VAL A 413 29.26 -13.56 28.59
CA VAL A 413 29.71 -12.95 27.33
C VAL A 413 28.90 -11.69 27.07
N LYS A 414 29.56 -10.58 26.71
CA LYS A 414 28.87 -9.38 26.27
C LYS A 414 28.70 -9.37 24.76
N ILE A 415 27.47 -9.19 24.29
CA ILE A 415 27.16 -8.87 22.90
C ILE A 415 27.18 -7.35 22.78
N LYS A 416 28.21 -6.81 22.13
CA LYS A 416 28.38 -5.35 21.99
C LYS A 416 27.61 -4.83 20.79
N ARG A 417 27.83 -5.45 19.63
CA ARG A 417 27.33 -5.01 18.33
C ARG A 417 27.14 -6.19 17.41
N ILE A 418 26.06 -6.19 16.63
CA ILE A 418 25.82 -7.12 15.53
C ILE A 418 25.50 -6.27 14.31
N TRP A 419 26.18 -6.50 13.20
CA TRP A 419 25.91 -5.78 11.97
C TRP A 419 26.14 -6.67 10.76
N GLY A 420 25.40 -6.41 9.69
CA GLY A 420 25.50 -7.20 8.49
C GLY A 420 24.34 -6.98 7.57
N LYS A 421 24.26 -7.82 6.55
CA LYS A 421 23.18 -7.77 5.57
C LYS A 421 22.94 -9.12 4.89
N LEU A 422 21.71 -9.30 4.44
CA LEU A 422 21.25 -10.39 3.58
C LEU A 422 20.64 -9.76 2.34
N THR A 423 20.96 -10.26 1.16
CA THR A 423 20.43 -9.76 -0.11
C THR A 423 19.77 -10.92 -0.84
N ALA A 424 18.49 -10.76 -1.21
CA ALA A 424 17.75 -11.76 -1.94
C ALA A 424 17.27 -11.24 -3.29
N GLN A 425 17.26 -12.13 -4.28
CA GLN A 425 16.48 -11.97 -5.50
C GLN A 425 15.11 -12.63 -5.32
N LEU A 426 14.07 -11.87 -5.65
CA LEU A 426 12.67 -12.23 -5.58
C LEU A 426 12.20 -12.72 -6.95
N THR A 427 11.45 -13.80 -6.97
CA THR A 427 10.84 -14.33 -8.20
C THR A 427 9.38 -14.62 -7.94
N ARG A 428 8.51 -14.10 -8.81
CA ARG A 428 7.07 -14.39 -8.76
C ARG A 428 6.80 -15.83 -9.21
N GLN A 429 5.86 -16.46 -8.53
CA GLN A 429 5.33 -17.78 -8.83
C GLN A 429 3.80 -17.69 -8.92
N PRO A 430 3.13 -18.64 -9.60
CA PRO A 430 1.71 -18.87 -9.39
C PRO A 430 1.41 -19.06 -7.89
N TYR A 431 0.23 -18.64 -7.44
CA TYR A 431 -0.14 -18.74 -6.02
C TYR A 431 0.01 -20.17 -5.49
N PHE A 432 0.70 -20.34 -4.37
CA PHE A 432 0.94 -21.62 -3.72
C PHE A 432 0.76 -21.52 -2.20
N VAL A 433 0.39 -22.62 -1.55
CA VAL A 433 0.23 -22.67 -0.09
C VAL A 433 1.57 -22.98 0.56
N GLU A 434 2.01 -22.15 1.50
CA GLU A 434 3.15 -22.38 2.38
C GLU A 434 2.67 -23.03 3.70
N PRO A 435 2.89 -24.35 3.89
CA PRO A 435 2.30 -25.09 5.01
C PRO A 435 2.74 -24.61 6.38
N ILE A 436 4.00 -24.19 6.55
CA ILE A 436 4.53 -23.78 7.85
C ILE A 436 3.94 -22.42 8.26
N CYS A 437 3.70 -21.54 7.30
CA CYS A 437 3.01 -20.27 7.55
C CYS A 437 1.49 -20.38 7.59
N GLY A 438 0.90 -21.44 6.99
CA GLY A 438 -0.54 -21.58 6.82
C GLY A 438 -1.14 -20.49 5.93
N ARG A 439 -0.39 -20.02 4.92
CA ARG A 439 -0.73 -18.88 4.05
C ARG A 439 -0.51 -19.23 2.59
N THR A 440 -1.20 -18.52 1.70
CA THR A 440 -0.92 -18.55 0.27
C THR A 440 0.06 -17.43 -0.08
N PHE A 441 1.08 -17.77 -0.84
CA PHE A 441 2.18 -16.91 -1.25
C PHE A 441 2.33 -16.92 -2.77
N ASN A 442 3.04 -15.91 -3.29
CA ASN A 442 3.32 -15.77 -4.72
C ASN A 442 4.79 -15.42 -5.01
N LEU A 443 5.66 -15.43 -4.00
CA LEU A 443 7.09 -15.12 -4.14
C LEU A 443 7.99 -16.21 -3.56
N THR A 444 9.10 -16.43 -4.25
CA THR A 444 10.29 -17.10 -3.73
C THR A 444 11.44 -16.09 -3.66
N ALA A 445 12.29 -16.22 -2.65
CA ALA A 445 13.45 -15.37 -2.41
C ALA A 445 14.71 -16.24 -2.24
N ALA A 446 15.72 -16.00 -3.07
CA ALA A 446 16.98 -16.73 -3.06
C ALA A 446 18.18 -15.79 -2.81
N PRO A 447 19.24 -16.23 -2.12
CA PRO A 447 20.40 -15.41 -1.81
C PRO A 447 21.07 -14.87 -3.09
N PHE A 448 21.40 -13.59 -3.07
CA PHE A 448 21.99 -12.86 -4.19
C PHE A 448 23.28 -12.14 -3.77
N GLY A 449 24.28 -12.10 -4.65
CA GLY A 449 25.52 -11.35 -4.42
C GLY A 449 26.60 -12.04 -3.56
N GLY A 450 26.43 -13.31 -3.20
CA GLY A 450 27.43 -14.09 -2.44
C GLY A 450 27.81 -13.44 -1.11
N ASP A 451 29.07 -13.58 -0.69
CA ASP A 451 29.59 -12.98 0.57
C ASP A 451 29.62 -11.44 0.58
N ASN A 452 29.52 -10.81 -0.59
CA ASN A 452 29.39 -9.35 -0.66
C ASN A 452 27.95 -8.90 -0.34
N GLY A 453 26.96 -9.73 -0.66
CA GLY A 453 25.53 -9.48 -0.43
C GLY A 453 24.99 -10.10 0.86
N ASN A 454 25.63 -11.16 1.35
CA ASN A 454 25.16 -11.96 2.48
C ASN A 454 26.28 -12.22 3.47
N TRP A 455 26.29 -11.46 4.55
CA TRP A 455 27.26 -11.60 5.62
C TRP A 455 26.73 -11.01 6.93
N LEU A 456 27.17 -11.59 8.05
CA LEU A 456 26.92 -11.04 9.38
C LEU A 456 28.24 -10.95 10.14
N ASN A 457 28.43 -9.88 10.89
CA ASN A 457 29.57 -9.70 11.78
C ASN A 457 29.04 -9.39 13.18
N GLY A 458 29.86 -9.70 14.18
CA GLY A 458 29.56 -9.36 15.55
C GLY A 458 30.81 -9.00 16.33
N GLU A 459 30.62 -8.08 17.27
CA GLU A 459 31.61 -7.70 18.27
C GLU A 459 31.10 -8.16 19.63
N PHE A 460 31.94 -8.97 20.28
CA PHE A 460 31.65 -9.58 21.57
C PHE A 460 32.82 -9.35 22.53
N TYR A 461 32.56 -9.56 23.82
CA TYR A 461 33.60 -9.64 24.82
C TYR A 461 33.44 -10.93 25.62
N ALA A 462 34.52 -11.69 25.78
CA ALA A 462 34.57 -12.97 26.49
C ALA A 462 34.26 -12.84 28.00
N LEU A 463 34.19 -11.60 28.50
CA LEU A 463 33.68 -11.23 29.81
C LEU A 463 32.59 -10.17 29.63
N CYS A 464 31.70 -10.00 30.61
CA CYS A 464 30.74 -8.89 30.67
C CYS A 464 31.43 -7.52 30.95
N GLN A 465 32.61 -7.28 30.38
CA GLN A 465 33.47 -6.11 30.57
C GLN A 465 34.13 -5.76 29.24
N GLU A 466 34.22 -4.45 28.92
CA GLU A 466 34.72 -3.96 27.63
C GLU A 466 36.23 -3.67 27.69
N PHE A 467 37.06 -4.72 27.76
CA PHE A 467 38.51 -4.58 27.64
C PHE A 467 39.02 -5.10 26.30
N ASP A 468 40.04 -4.43 25.74
CA ASP A 468 40.64 -4.83 24.47
C ASP A 468 41.09 -6.29 24.46
N PHE A 469 41.68 -6.78 25.56
CA PHE A 469 42.14 -8.17 25.68
C PHE A 469 41.00 -9.20 25.78
N THR A 470 39.75 -8.75 26.02
CA THR A 470 38.57 -9.62 26.07
C THR A 470 37.73 -9.58 24.79
N ARG A 471 38.09 -8.73 23.82
CA ARG A 471 37.33 -8.54 22.59
C ARG A 471 37.42 -9.78 21.68
N VAL A 472 36.28 -10.15 21.10
CA VAL A 472 36.13 -11.23 20.13
C VAL A 472 35.33 -10.68 18.94
N ASN A 473 35.88 -10.83 17.74
CA ASN A 473 35.19 -10.48 16.50
C ASN A 473 34.71 -11.77 15.83
N ALA A 474 33.42 -11.86 15.54
CA ALA A 474 32.85 -12.95 14.77
C ALA A 474 32.47 -12.48 13.36
N GLN A 475 32.58 -13.38 12.40
CA GLN A 475 32.15 -13.20 11.02
C GLN A 475 31.44 -14.46 10.54
N VAL A 476 30.36 -14.25 9.79
CA VAL A 476 29.49 -15.27 9.20
C VAL A 476 29.44 -15.03 7.69
N ARG A 477 29.70 -16.08 6.91
CA ARG A 477 29.86 -16.07 5.45
C ARG A 477 29.23 -17.31 4.83
N SER A 478 29.17 -17.37 3.51
CA SER A 478 28.58 -18.47 2.73
C SER A 478 27.16 -18.79 3.18
N ILE A 479 26.39 -17.74 3.47
CA ILE A 479 25.01 -17.86 3.97
C ILE A 479 24.13 -18.28 2.79
N ASN A 480 23.50 -19.44 2.92
CA ASN A 480 22.55 -19.98 1.98
C ASN A 480 21.18 -20.15 2.66
N TYR A 481 20.13 -19.68 2.01
CA TYR A 481 18.77 -19.78 2.53
C TYR A 481 17.76 -19.91 1.38
N HIS A 482 16.57 -20.37 1.73
CA HIS A 482 15.39 -20.29 0.88
C HIS A 482 14.31 -19.55 1.66
N ALA A 483 13.60 -18.64 1.00
CA ALA A 483 12.49 -17.94 1.64
C ALA A 483 11.30 -17.81 0.68
N THR A 484 10.09 -17.77 1.24
CA THR A 484 8.85 -17.53 0.49
C THR A 484 7.99 -16.51 1.22
N SER A 485 7.24 -15.73 0.45
CA SER A 485 6.38 -14.67 0.98
C SER A 485 5.44 -14.18 -0.12
N GLY A 486 4.86 -13.00 0.08
CA GLY A 486 4.01 -12.34 -0.89
C GLY A 486 2.54 -12.34 -0.47
N ILE A 487 1.68 -12.26 -1.47
CA ILE A 487 0.23 -12.03 -1.34
C ILE A 487 -0.56 -13.18 -1.97
N ASP A 488 -1.83 -13.30 -1.62
CA ASP A 488 -2.77 -14.32 -2.09
C ASP A 488 -3.85 -13.79 -3.04
N TYR A 489 -3.91 -12.48 -3.24
CA TYR A 489 -4.68 -11.79 -4.27
C TYR A 489 -3.86 -10.64 -4.83
N GLU A 490 -4.16 -10.15 -6.02
CA GLU A 490 -3.62 -8.89 -6.51
C GLU A 490 -4.52 -7.74 -6.04
N PRO A 491 -4.04 -6.82 -5.18
CA PRO A 491 -4.79 -5.67 -4.76
C PRO A 491 -5.26 -4.83 -5.95
N PRO A 492 -6.47 -4.24 -5.85
CA PRO A 492 -6.95 -3.35 -6.88
C PRO A 492 -5.96 -2.20 -7.10
N ASP A 493 -5.88 -1.70 -8.34
CA ASP A 493 -5.05 -0.54 -8.66
C ASP A 493 -5.35 0.59 -7.66
N PRO A 494 -4.36 1.05 -6.88
CA PRO A 494 -4.58 2.08 -5.85
C PRO A 494 -5.05 3.42 -6.44
N ARG A 495 -4.98 3.59 -7.75
CA ARG A 495 -5.54 4.74 -8.46
C ARG A 495 -7.06 4.68 -8.61
N LEU A 496 -7.67 3.51 -8.54
CA LEU A 496 -9.11 3.37 -8.74
C LEU A 496 -9.85 3.71 -7.43
N LEU A 497 -10.48 4.88 -7.38
CA LEU A 497 -11.22 5.34 -6.20
C LEU A 497 -12.67 4.84 -6.19
N TYR A 498 -13.27 4.71 -7.37
CA TYR A 498 -14.62 4.20 -7.55
C TYR A 498 -14.79 3.61 -8.94
N GLN A 499 -15.54 2.51 -9.04
CA GLN A 499 -15.96 1.94 -10.31
C GLN A 499 -17.39 1.44 -10.22
N PHE A 500 -18.17 1.71 -11.26
CA PHE A 500 -19.48 1.16 -11.46
C PHE A 500 -19.66 0.80 -12.92
N THR A 501 -20.04 -0.44 -13.20
CA THR A 501 -20.35 -0.91 -14.55
C THR A 501 -21.66 -1.64 -14.51
N ARG A 502 -22.51 -1.40 -15.50
CA ARG A 502 -23.79 -2.08 -15.62
C ARG A 502 -24.21 -2.21 -17.07
N SER A 503 -24.80 -3.36 -17.38
CA SER A 503 -25.32 -3.65 -18.72
C SER A 503 -26.70 -4.30 -18.61
N GLN A 504 -27.57 -3.99 -19.57
CA GLN A 504 -28.87 -4.59 -19.80
C GLN A 504 -29.02 -4.72 -21.30
N TRP A 505 -29.72 -5.76 -21.75
CA TRP A 505 -30.15 -5.85 -23.13
C TRP A 505 -31.64 -6.10 -23.16
N LEU A 506 -32.24 -5.73 -24.28
CA LEU A 506 -33.58 -6.13 -24.64
C LEU A 506 -33.55 -6.89 -25.95
N GLU A 507 -34.48 -7.81 -26.09
CA GLU A 507 -34.74 -8.56 -27.33
C GLU A 507 -36.10 -8.12 -27.88
N LEU A 508 -36.12 -7.77 -29.16
CA LEU A 508 -37.36 -7.42 -29.83
C LEU A 508 -38.12 -8.67 -30.25
N ILE A 509 -39.32 -8.83 -29.73
CA ILE A 509 -40.24 -9.91 -30.08
C ILE A 509 -41.50 -9.37 -30.75
N LEU A 510 -42.26 -10.26 -31.37
CA LEU A 510 -43.67 -10.04 -31.68
C LEU A 510 -44.45 -10.88 -30.67
N GLN A 511 -45.18 -10.25 -29.75
CA GLN A 511 -45.90 -11.00 -28.75
C GLN A 511 -47.03 -11.81 -29.40
N GLY A 512 -47.11 -13.10 -29.11
CA GLY A 512 -48.06 -14.02 -29.76
C GLY A 512 -47.51 -14.79 -30.96
N ASP A 513 -46.34 -14.42 -31.50
CA ASP A 513 -45.67 -15.15 -32.57
C ASP A 513 -44.79 -16.25 -31.96
N VAL A 514 -45.42 -17.40 -31.77
CA VAL A 514 -44.87 -18.57 -31.08
C VAL A 514 -43.88 -19.30 -31.98
N ASN A 515 -44.13 -19.29 -33.30
CA ASN A 515 -43.43 -20.12 -34.25
C ASN A 515 -42.13 -19.50 -34.80
N GLY A 516 -41.92 -18.19 -34.66
CA GLY A 516 -40.70 -17.55 -35.13
C GLY A 516 -40.78 -16.90 -36.52
N ASP A 517 -41.94 -16.86 -37.18
CA ASP A 517 -42.03 -16.52 -38.61
C ASP A 517 -42.28 -15.04 -38.93
N GLY A 518 -42.60 -14.21 -37.93
CA GLY A 518 -42.78 -12.77 -38.07
C GLY A 518 -44.24 -12.32 -38.17
N CYS A 519 -45.20 -13.23 -38.13
CA CYS A 519 -46.63 -12.96 -38.05
C CYS A 519 -47.25 -13.67 -36.84
N VAL A 520 -48.39 -13.16 -36.37
CA VAL A 520 -49.24 -13.89 -35.42
C VAL A 520 -50.45 -14.39 -36.20
N ASP A 521 -50.48 -15.69 -36.51
CA ASP A 521 -51.56 -16.28 -37.31
C ASP A 521 -52.12 -17.57 -36.70
N ASP A 522 -52.90 -18.31 -37.50
CA ASP A 522 -53.54 -19.55 -37.06
C ASP A 522 -52.52 -20.64 -36.70
N ALA A 523 -51.30 -20.62 -37.26
CA ALA A 523 -50.25 -21.54 -36.89
C ALA A 523 -49.77 -21.29 -35.45
N ASP A 524 -49.61 -20.04 -35.03
CA ASP A 524 -49.25 -19.70 -33.64
C ASP A 524 -50.37 -20.06 -32.66
N LEU A 525 -51.60 -19.69 -33.01
CA LEU A 525 -52.77 -19.99 -32.21
C LEU A 525 -52.93 -21.50 -31.97
N LEU A 526 -52.74 -22.31 -33.02
CA LEU A 526 -52.82 -23.77 -32.91
C LEU A 526 -51.68 -24.35 -32.05
N ARG A 527 -50.47 -23.76 -32.08
CA ARG A 527 -49.39 -24.19 -31.19
C ARG A 527 -49.74 -24.00 -29.73
N VAL A 528 -50.25 -22.82 -29.35
CA VAL A 528 -50.70 -22.56 -27.97
C VAL A 528 -51.80 -23.54 -27.55
N LEU A 529 -52.79 -23.78 -28.41
CA LEU A 529 -53.88 -24.73 -28.14
C LEU A 529 -53.40 -26.18 -27.98
N PHE A 530 -52.39 -26.61 -28.75
CA PHE A 530 -51.81 -27.95 -28.60
C PHE A 530 -50.96 -28.12 -27.34
N ALA A 531 -50.37 -27.03 -26.85
CA ALA A 531 -49.60 -27.01 -25.60
C ALA A 531 -50.44 -26.68 -24.36
N PHE A 532 -51.74 -26.39 -24.53
CA PHE A 532 -52.62 -25.94 -23.45
C PHE A 532 -52.63 -26.92 -22.26
N GLY A 533 -52.43 -26.38 -21.06
CA GLY A 533 -52.31 -27.12 -19.80
C GLY A 533 -50.94 -27.75 -19.55
N GLN A 534 -49.94 -27.55 -20.42
CA GLN A 534 -48.56 -27.92 -20.11
C GLN A 534 -47.95 -26.92 -19.13
N SER A 535 -47.15 -27.42 -18.20
CA SER A 535 -46.38 -26.59 -17.26
C SER A 535 -44.91 -27.01 -17.31
N GLY A 536 -44.01 -26.04 -17.13
CA GLY A 536 -42.58 -26.29 -17.13
C GLY A 536 -41.78 -25.10 -17.61
N SER A 537 -40.47 -25.31 -17.77
CA SER A 537 -39.56 -24.33 -18.37
C SER A 537 -39.40 -24.59 -19.87
N ASN A 538 -39.09 -23.54 -20.64
CA ASN A 538 -38.84 -23.61 -22.09
C ASN A 538 -40.06 -24.03 -22.94
N LEU A 539 -41.24 -23.50 -22.60
CA LEU A 539 -42.44 -23.59 -23.44
C LEU A 539 -42.56 -22.29 -24.24
N PRO A 540 -42.29 -22.27 -25.56
CA PRO A 540 -42.54 -21.08 -26.39
C PRO A 540 -43.99 -20.61 -26.37
N GLU A 541 -44.91 -21.53 -26.06
CA GLU A 541 -46.34 -21.30 -25.95
C GLU A 541 -46.76 -20.62 -24.63
N ASP A 542 -45.87 -20.54 -23.62
CA ASP A 542 -46.04 -19.75 -22.38
C ASP A 542 -45.61 -18.30 -22.67
N LEU A 543 -46.58 -17.50 -23.11
CA LEU A 543 -46.44 -16.16 -23.68
C LEU A 543 -46.47 -15.03 -22.64
N ASP A 544 -46.87 -15.30 -21.40
CA ASP A 544 -46.69 -14.40 -20.26
C ASP A 544 -45.54 -14.83 -19.33
N GLY A 545 -44.97 -16.01 -19.57
CA GLY A 545 -43.84 -16.53 -18.82
C GLY A 545 -44.20 -16.86 -17.37
N ASN A 546 -45.42 -17.31 -17.08
CA ASN A 546 -45.84 -17.71 -15.74
C ASN A 546 -45.49 -19.17 -15.41
N GLY A 547 -45.04 -19.95 -16.40
CA GLY A 547 -44.63 -21.35 -16.28
C GLY A 547 -45.72 -22.36 -16.61
N THR A 548 -46.89 -21.93 -17.06
CA THR A 548 -48.02 -22.78 -17.49
C THR A 548 -48.68 -22.19 -18.72
N VAL A 549 -48.92 -23.01 -19.74
CA VAL A 549 -49.68 -22.60 -20.93
C VAL A 549 -51.17 -22.67 -20.60
N ASP A 550 -51.83 -21.53 -20.47
CA ASP A 550 -53.24 -21.44 -20.11
C ASP A 550 -54.02 -20.41 -20.95
N ASP A 551 -55.18 -19.99 -20.43
CA ASP A 551 -56.05 -19.04 -21.12
C ASP A 551 -55.44 -17.64 -21.21
N ALA A 552 -54.52 -17.26 -20.32
CA ALA A 552 -53.78 -16.00 -20.43
C ALA A 552 -52.92 -15.98 -21.71
N ASP A 553 -52.19 -17.07 -21.99
CA ASP A 553 -51.37 -17.19 -23.20
C ASP A 553 -52.21 -17.22 -24.47
N LEU A 554 -53.32 -17.97 -24.43
CA LEU A 554 -54.27 -18.01 -25.54
C LEU A 554 -54.83 -16.62 -25.85
N LEU A 555 -55.17 -15.84 -24.82
CA LEU A 555 -55.64 -14.47 -24.99
C LEU A 555 -54.55 -13.57 -25.56
N ILE A 556 -53.29 -13.73 -25.16
CA ILE A 556 -52.15 -12.98 -25.74
C ILE A 556 -52.02 -13.25 -27.24
N ALA A 557 -52.06 -14.51 -27.67
CA ALA A 557 -52.02 -14.86 -29.09
C ALA A 557 -53.22 -14.26 -29.87
N LEU A 558 -54.43 -14.38 -29.32
CA LEU A 558 -55.65 -13.85 -29.95
C LEU A 558 -55.68 -12.31 -30.02
N PHE A 559 -55.21 -11.60 -29.00
CA PHE A 559 -55.15 -10.13 -29.02
C PHE A 559 -54.17 -9.60 -30.05
N ASN A 560 -53.14 -10.37 -30.38
CA ASN A 560 -52.13 -10.00 -31.36
C ASN A 560 -52.39 -10.60 -32.76
N PHE A 561 -53.47 -11.37 -32.93
CA PHE A 561 -53.77 -12.09 -34.16
C PHE A 561 -53.87 -11.15 -35.38
N GLY A 562 -53.17 -11.51 -36.46
CA GLY A 562 -53.08 -10.74 -37.69
C GLY A 562 -52.02 -9.63 -37.69
N ARG A 563 -51.26 -9.45 -36.60
CA ARG A 563 -50.08 -8.55 -36.58
C ARG A 563 -48.91 -9.23 -37.29
N CYS A 564 -48.17 -8.46 -38.10
CA CYS A 564 -46.94 -8.89 -38.77
C CYS A 564 -45.93 -7.73 -38.78
N TYR A 565 -44.63 -8.06 -38.79
CA TYR A 565 -43.53 -7.09 -38.87
C TYR A 565 -42.78 -7.08 -40.19
#